data_AF-A0ABC9V3D7-F1
#
_entry.id   AF-A0ABC9V3D7-F1
#
_cell.length_a   1.000
_cell.length_b   1.000
_cell.length_c   1.000
_cell.angle_alpha   90.00
_cell.angle_beta   90.00
_cell.angle_gamma   90.00
#
_symmetry.space_group_name_H-M   'P 1'
#
loop_
_entity.id
_entity.type
_entity.pdbx_description
1 polymer ?
#
loop_
_entity_poly.entity_id
_entity_poly.type
_entity_poly.pdbx_seq_one_letter_code
_entity_poly.pdbx_strand_id
1 'polypeptide(L)' 'MPNVNKVTVMGVLGLNPETKQFSNGGSVTIFSVATTEF' A
#
# COMPACT_ATOMS: atom_id res chain seq x y z
N MET A 1 -1.77 10.17 -26.01
CA MET A 1 -2.35 8.80 -25.93
C MET A 1 -2.89 8.64 -24.52
N PRO A 2 -4.19 8.38 -24.32
CA PRO A 2 -4.71 8.09 -22.98
C PRO A 2 -4.20 6.70 -22.55
N ASN A 3 -3.47 6.64 -21.45
CA ASN A 3 -3.00 5.39 -20.84
C ASN A 3 -3.55 5.28 -19.42
N VAL A 4 -3.97 4.09 -19.00
CA VAL A 4 -4.51 3.83 -17.66
C VAL A 4 -3.64 2.81 -16.94
N ASN A 5 -3.09 3.21 -15.80
CA ASN A 5 -2.47 2.31 -14.83
C ASN A 5 -3.34 2.32 -13.56
N LYS A 6 -4.08 1.23 -13.34
CA LYS A 6 -5.02 1.09 -12.23
C LYS A 6 -4.85 -0.28 -11.59
N VAL A 7 -4.84 -0.32 -10.25
CA VAL A 7 -4.81 -1.56 -9.47
C VAL A 7 -5.96 -1.59 -8.47
N THR A 8 -6.51 -2.77 -8.23
CA THR A 8 -7.43 -3.06 -7.12
C THR A 8 -7.00 -4.39 -6.52
N VAL A 9 -6.70 -4.40 -5.22
CA VAL A 9 -6.14 -5.55 -4.51
C VAL A 9 -7.01 -5.84 -3.29
N MET A 10 -7.39 -7.09 -3.11
CA MET A 10 -8.10 -7.59 -1.93
C MET A 10 -7.27 -8.72 -1.32
N GLY A 11 -7.03 -8.65 -0.02
CA GLY A 11 -6.20 -9.61 0.68
C GLY A 11 -6.10 -9.29 2.17
N VAL A 12 -5.11 -9.87 2.83
CA VAL A 12 -4.89 -9.71 4.27
C VAL A 12 -3.58 -8.97 4.51
N LEU A 13 -3.56 -8.09 5.51
CA LEU A 13 -2.32 -7.40 5.92
C LEU A 13 -1.30 -8.42 6.44
N GLY A 14 -0.06 -8.37 5.94
CA GLY A 14 1.00 -9.28 6.38
C GLY A 14 1.53 -8.94 7.78
N LEU A 15 1.45 -7.68 8.16
CA LEU A 15 1.77 -7.15 9.49
C LEU A 15 1.03 -5.83 9.73
N ASN A 16 1.17 -5.27 10.93
CA ASN A 16 0.71 -3.90 11.20
C ASN A 16 1.40 -2.91 10.26
N PRO A 17 0.68 -1.96 9.64
CA PRO A 17 1.28 -0.93 8.81
C PRO A 17 2.31 -0.10 9.58
N GLU A 18 3.44 0.19 8.96
CA GLU A 18 4.50 1.02 9.53
C GLU A 18 4.39 2.44 9.02
N THR A 19 4.34 3.42 9.92
CA THR A 19 4.30 4.84 9.54
C THR A 19 5.60 5.53 9.88
N LYS A 20 6.22 6.16 8.88
CA LYS A 20 7.39 7.02 9.04
C LYS A 20 6.98 8.47 8.87
N GLN A 21 7.22 9.26 9.90
CA GLN A 21 6.98 10.70 9.89
C GLN A 21 8.27 11.43 9.52
N PHE A 22 8.14 12.46 8.69
CA PHE A 22 9.24 13.26 8.20
C PHE A 22 9.26 14.62 8.91
N SER A 23 10.45 15.21 9.06
CA SER A 23 10.66 16.50 9.74
C SER A 23 9.95 17.68 9.07
N ASN A 24 9.54 17.52 7.81
CA ASN A 24 8.75 18.50 7.06
C ASN A 24 7.23 18.38 7.33
N GLY A 25 6.81 17.53 8.28
CA GLY A 25 5.41 17.29 8.61
C GLY A 25 4.69 16.26 7.73
N GLY A 26 5.36 15.71 6.71
CA GLY A 26 4.81 14.63 5.90
C GLY A 26 4.87 13.27 6.59
N SER A 27 4.11 12.30 6.09
CA SER A 27 4.16 10.91 6.55
C SER A 27 4.00 9.92 5.39
N VAL A 28 4.67 8.78 5.49
CA VAL A 28 4.44 7.61 4.62
C VAL A 28 4.04 6.42 5.47
N THR A 29 3.01 5.69 5.04
CA THR A 29 2.63 4.41 5.65
C THR A 29 2.91 3.29 4.65
N ILE A 30 3.66 2.28 5.10
CA ILE A 30 4.05 1.12 4.31
C ILE A 30 3.33 -0.10 4.87
N PHE A 31 2.72 -0.89 4.00
CA PHE A 31 2.03 -2.12 4.35
C PHE A 31 2.21 -3.17 3.26
N SER A 32 2.10 -4.45 3.63
CA SER A 32 2.08 -5.57 2.71
C SER A 32 0.70 -6.23 2.71
N VAL A 33 0.28 -6.74 1.55
CA VAL A 33 -0.99 -7.46 1.39
C VAL A 33 -0.68 -8.83 0.80
N ALA A 34 -1.10 -9.89 1.50
CA ALA A 34 -1.07 -11.25 1.00
C ALA A 34 -2.35 -11.53 0.20
N THR A 35 -2.19 -12.09 -1.00
CA THR A 35 -3.27 -12.50 -1.89
C THR A 35 -3.14 -13.97 -2.23
N THR A 36 -4.25 -14.61 -2.56
CA THR A 36 -4.30 -15.99 -3.06
C THR A 36 -5.20 -16.05 -4.29
N GLU A 37 -4.82 -16.86 -5.28
CA GLU A 37 -5.73 -17.25 -6.37
C GLU A 37 -6.65 -18.37 -5.86
N PHE A 38 -7.91 -18.36 -6.29
CA PHE A 38 -8.88 -19.43 -6.02
C PHE A 38 -9.18 -20.21 -7.30
#